data_AF-A0A445LHH3-F1
#
_entry.id   AF-A0A445LHH3-F1
#
_cell.length_a   1.000
_cell.length_b   1.000
_cell.length_c   1.000
_cell.angle_alpha   90.00
_cell.angle_beta   90.00
_cell.angle_gamma   90.00
#
_symmetry.space_group_name_H-M   'P 1'
#
loop_
_entity.id
_entity.type
_entity.pdbx_description
1 polymer ?
#
loop_
_entity_poly.entity_id
_entity_poly.type
_entity_poly.pdbx_seq_one_letter_code
_entity_poly.pdbx_strand_id
1 'polypeptide(L)'
;MLHSFTDKNTFNFGIFFDALDSGVVESTTVLYQKFFYCFWWGLGSLRKEMRVKRHDIELWMSHRMLPEFLKERIRRNEQYKWQENRGVDEETLIRNLPRYLRRDLKRHFCLDLVKRVPMFEEMDQQLLDTMCDSLKDSPLC
;
A
#
# COMPACT_ATOMS: atom_id res chain seq x y z
N MET A 1 -1.65 11.51 52.15
CA MET A 1 -1.56 12.65 51.23
C MET A 1 -0.16 12.62 50.61
N LEU A 2 0.00 11.97 49.46
CA LEU A 2 1.19 12.09 48.61
C LEU A 2 0.68 12.35 47.19
N HIS A 3 0.81 13.60 46.78
CA HIS A 3 0.66 14.03 45.40
C HIS A 3 1.96 13.70 44.67
N SER A 4 1.88 12.94 43.59
CA SER A 4 2.82 13.08 42.48
C SER A 4 2.16 12.62 41.17
N PHE A 5 1.69 13.61 40.42
CA PHE A 5 1.74 13.72 38.96
C PHE A 5 1.50 12.45 38.12
N THR A 6 0.27 12.24 37.68
CA THR A 6 0.04 11.70 36.33
C THR A 6 -0.47 12.83 35.46
N ASP A 7 0.46 13.36 34.70
CA ASP A 7 0.37 14.55 33.88
C ASP A 7 -0.69 14.43 32.77
N LYS A 8 -1.36 15.54 32.49
CA LYS A 8 -2.41 15.71 31.47
C LYS A 8 -1.78 15.95 30.10
N ASN A 9 -0.87 15.08 29.68
CA ASN A 9 -0.22 15.12 28.36
C ASN A 9 -0.04 13.71 27.80
N THR A 10 -1.14 12.99 27.56
CA THR A 10 -1.12 11.82 26.68
C THR A 10 -0.91 12.29 25.24
N PHE A 11 0.35 12.58 24.90
CA PHE A 11 0.77 12.79 23.52
C PHE A 11 0.36 11.54 22.73
N ASN A 12 -0.53 11.70 21.75
CA ASN A 12 -1.06 10.57 20.99
C ASN A 12 -0.02 10.17 19.93
N PHE A 13 0.82 9.18 20.27
CA PHE A 13 1.86 8.65 19.39
C PHE A 13 1.30 7.87 18.17
N GLY A 14 -0.02 7.78 18.02
CA GLY A 14 -0.68 7.19 16.86
C GLY A 14 -0.20 5.77 16.60
N ILE A 15 0.22 5.50 15.36
CA ILE A 15 0.75 4.19 14.94
C ILE A 15 2.01 3.74 15.69
N PHE A 16 2.72 4.66 16.37
CA PHE A 16 3.91 4.38 17.15
C PHE A 16 3.62 4.11 18.63
N PHE A 17 2.38 4.34 19.09
CA PHE A 17 2.01 4.12 20.48
C PHE A 17 2.23 2.65 20.90
N ASP A 18 1.74 1.71 20.10
CA ASP A 18 1.92 0.27 20.34
C ASP A 18 3.40 -0.15 20.33
N ALA A 19 4.25 0.55 19.56
CA ALA A 19 5.68 0.25 19.46
C ALA A 19 6.45 0.73 20.71
N LEU A 20 6.00 1.84 21.30
CA LEU A 20 6.54 2.38 22.54
C LEU A 20 6.07 1.55 23.74
N ASP A 21 4.78 1.20 23.80
CA ASP A 21 4.18 0.42 24.89
C ASP A 21 4.71 -1.02 24.93
N SER A 22 5.01 -1.61 23.77
CA SER A 22 5.59 -2.96 23.68
C SER A 22 7.06 -3.05 24.14
N GLY A 23 7.72 -1.93 24.48
CA GLY A 23 9.12 -1.91 24.91
C GLY A 23 10.13 -2.29 23.82
N VAL A 24 9.68 -2.47 22.58
CA VAL A 24 10.49 -2.92 21.43
C VAL A 24 11.55 -1.88 21.04
N VAL A 25 11.32 -0.60 21.37
CA VAL A 25 12.23 0.52 21.09
C VAL A 25 13.44 0.53 22.03
N GLU A 26 13.27 0.11 23.29
CA GLU A 26 14.32 0.19 24.33
C GLU A 26 15.27 -1.02 24.34
N SER A 27 14.85 -2.15 23.76
CA SER A 27 15.62 -3.39 23.79
C SER A 27 16.71 -3.42 22.71
N THR A 28 17.98 -3.27 23.13
CA THR A 28 19.18 -3.33 22.26
C THR A 28 19.53 -4.75 21.80
N THR A 29 18.88 -5.75 22.38
CA THR A 29 19.14 -7.17 22.11
C THR A 29 17.89 -7.85 21.59
N VAL A 30 18.10 -8.67 20.56
CA VAL A 30 17.15 -9.60 19.94
C VAL A 30 16.32 -9.00 18.79
N LEU A 31 16.95 -8.95 17.61
CA LEU A 31 16.33 -8.70 16.30
C LEU A 31 15.01 -9.46 16.09
N TYR A 32 14.87 -10.66 16.68
CA TYR A 32 13.64 -11.44 16.59
C TYR A 32 12.43 -10.73 17.18
N GLN A 33 12.53 -10.05 18.33
CA GLN A 33 11.38 -9.34 18.92
C GLN A 33 10.90 -8.19 18.02
N LYS A 34 11.85 -7.43 17.45
CA LYS A 34 11.57 -6.38 16.44
C LYS A 34 10.94 -6.98 15.19
N PHE A 35 11.47 -8.11 14.72
CA PHE A 35 10.93 -8.84 13.57
C PHE A 35 9.50 -9.33 13.82
N PHE A 36 9.25 -9.99 14.96
CA PHE A 36 7.92 -10.49 15.34
C PHE A 36 6.92 -9.36 15.51
N TYR A 37 7.32 -8.25 16.12
CA TYR A 37 6.47 -7.07 16.26
C TYR A 37 6.11 -6.48 14.90
N CYS A 38 7.10 -6.16 14.05
CA CYS A 38 6.86 -5.61 12.71
C CYS A 38 6.02 -6.56 11.84
N PHE A 39 6.29 -7.87 11.93
CA PHE A 39 5.54 -8.90 11.21
C PHE A 39 4.08 -8.97 11.68
N TRP A 40 3.85 -9.05 13.00
CA TRP A 40 2.52 -9.09 13.59
C TRP A 40 1.72 -7.82 13.29
N TRP A 41 2.37 -6.65 13.42
CA TRP A 41 1.77 -5.36 13.13
C TRP A 41 1.40 -5.22 11.64
N GLY A 42 2.27 -5.70 10.73
CA GLY A 42 1.99 -5.75 9.29
C GLY A 42 0.79 -6.65 8.95
N LEU A 43 0.74 -7.87 9.51
CA LEU A 43 -0.37 -8.80 9.35
C LEU A 43 -1.69 -8.26 9.93
N GLY A 44 -1.62 -7.63 11.10
CA GLY A 44 -2.76 -7.00 11.76
C GLY A 44 -3.33 -5.86 10.93
N SER A 45 -2.47 -5.04 10.34
CA SER A 45 -2.86 -3.89 9.52
C SER A 45 -3.56 -4.32 8.23
N LEU A 46 -2.99 -5.30 7.50
CA LEU A 46 -3.62 -5.86 6.29
C LEU A 46 -5.01 -6.46 6.57
N ARG A 47 -5.15 -7.14 7.71
CA ARG A 47 -6.45 -7.71 8.12
C ARG A 47 -7.48 -6.63 8.43
N LYS A 48 -7.07 -5.56 9.12
CA LYS A 48 -7.94 -4.42 9.45
C LYS A 48 -8.40 -3.72 8.17
N GLU A 49 -7.47 -3.42 7.27
CA GLU A 49 -7.75 -2.78 5.98
C GLU A 49 -8.78 -3.57 5.17
N MET A 50 -8.63 -4.90 5.09
CA MET A 50 -9.64 -5.73 4.41
C MET A 50 -11.02 -5.68 5.00
N ARG A 51 -11.10 -5.67 6.33
CA ARG A 51 -12.39 -5.63 7.02
C ARG A 51 -13.10 -4.32 6.75
N VAL A 52 -12.37 -3.20 6.79
CA VAL A 52 -12.91 -1.87 6.49
C VAL A 52 -13.39 -1.81 5.04
N LYS A 53 -12.52 -2.15 4.09
CA LYS A 53 -12.86 -2.13 2.66
C LYS A 53 -14.08 -3.00 2.35
N ARG A 54 -14.14 -4.22 2.89
CA ARG A 54 -15.30 -5.12 2.72
C ARG A 54 -16.59 -4.49 3.28
N HIS A 55 -16.52 -3.89 4.46
CA HIS A 55 -17.67 -3.26 5.08
C HIS A 55 -18.21 -2.10 4.25
N ASP A 56 -17.33 -1.21 3.77
CA ASP A 56 -17.70 -0.05 2.96
C ASP A 56 -18.36 -0.48 1.64
N ILE A 57 -17.83 -1.52 1.00
CA ILE A 57 -18.39 -2.07 -0.24
C ILE A 57 -19.77 -2.67 0.02
N GLU A 58 -19.97 -3.47 1.07
CA GLU A 58 -21.29 -4.03 1.41
C GLU A 58 -22.32 -2.94 1.74
N LEU A 59 -21.90 -1.90 2.47
CA LEU A 59 -22.75 -0.76 2.79
C LEU A 59 -23.16 -0.01 1.51
N TRP A 60 -22.21 0.25 0.62
CA TRP A 60 -22.46 0.89 -0.67
C TRP A 60 -23.40 0.06 -1.55
N MET A 61 -23.20 -1.26 -1.64
CA MET A 61 -24.06 -2.16 -2.41
C MET A 61 -25.50 -2.21 -1.85
N SER A 62 -25.62 -2.22 -0.52
CA SER A 62 -26.91 -2.25 0.17
C SER A 62 -27.66 -0.92 0.02
N HIS A 63 -26.95 0.20 0.16
CA HIS A 63 -27.50 1.55 -0.03
C HIS A 63 -28.06 1.75 -1.44
N ARG A 64 -27.45 1.12 -2.45
CA ARG A 64 -27.92 1.16 -3.85
C ARG A 64 -28.91 0.06 -4.21
N MET A 65 -29.32 -0.76 -3.24
CA MET A 65 -30.24 -1.88 -3.44
C MET A 65 -29.83 -2.80 -4.60
N LEU A 66 -28.54 -3.13 -4.69
CA LEU A 66 -28.08 -4.02 -5.75
C LEU A 66 -28.72 -5.42 -5.61
N PRO A 67 -29.10 -6.07 -6.72
CA PRO A 67 -29.58 -7.43 -6.70
C PRO A 67 -28.46 -8.40 -6.27
N GLU A 68 -28.83 -9.49 -5.60
CA GLU A 68 -27.87 -10.38 -4.92
C GLU A 68 -26.84 -11.02 -5.88
N PHE A 69 -27.24 -11.33 -7.12
CA PHE A 69 -26.32 -11.86 -8.12
C PHE A 69 -25.19 -10.87 -8.48
N LEU A 70 -25.45 -9.56 -8.46
CA LEU A 70 -24.42 -8.53 -8.68
C LEU A 70 -23.53 -8.40 -7.45
N LYS A 71 -24.11 -8.43 -6.24
CA LYS A 71 -23.32 -8.41 -5.01
C LYS A 71 -22.34 -9.57 -4.96
N GLU A 72 -22.79 -10.77 -5.33
CA GLU A 72 -21.96 -11.97 -5.33
C GLU A 72 -20.80 -11.86 -6.33
N ARG A 73 -21.05 -11.28 -7.51
CA ARG A 73 -20.00 -11.01 -8.50
C ARG A 73 -18.99 -9.98 -7.99
N ILE A 74 -19.45 -8.92 -7.33
CA ILE A 74 -18.59 -7.89 -6.74
C ILE A 74 -17.73 -8.48 -5.62
N ARG A 75 -18.31 -9.26 -4.70
CA ARG A 75 -17.59 -9.96 -3.63
C ARG A 75 -16.47 -10.85 -4.17
N ARG A 76 -16.76 -11.68 -5.19
CA ARG A 76 -15.75 -12.54 -5.83
C ARG A 76 -14.62 -11.73 -6.46
N ASN A 77 -14.97 -10.65 -7.17
CA ASN A 77 -13.99 -9.78 -7.81
C ASN A 77 -13.07 -9.10 -6.78
N GLU A 78 -13.64 -8.56 -5.70
CA GLU A 78 -12.85 -7.95 -4.62
C GLU A 78 -11.94 -8.97 -3.92
N GLN A 79 -12.43 -10.19 -3.71
CA GLN A 79 -11.65 -11.25 -3.11
C GLN A 79 -10.49 -11.70 -4.01
N TYR A 80 -10.72 -11.80 -5.32
CA TYR A 80 -9.68 -12.06 -6.31
C TYR A 80 -8.62 -10.94 -6.31
N LYS A 81 -9.04 -9.69 -6.44
CA LYS A 81 -8.14 -8.52 -6.40
C LYS A 81 -7.31 -8.43 -5.12
N TRP A 82 -7.88 -8.82 -3.98
CA TRP A 82 -7.13 -8.83 -2.73
C TRP A 82 -6.04 -9.91 -2.69
N GLN A 83 -6.28 -11.09 -3.28
CA GLN A 83 -5.26 -12.13 -3.36
C GLN A 83 -4.11 -11.71 -4.29
N GLU A 84 -4.44 -11.01 -5.37
CA GLU A 84 -3.48 -10.54 -6.36
C GLU A 84 -2.63 -9.37 -5.82
N ASN A 85 -3.29 -8.30 -5.35
CA ASN A 85 -2.60 -7.03 -5.08
C ASN A 85 -2.52 -6.68 -3.58
N ARG A 86 -3.07 -7.51 -2.69
CA ARG A 86 -3.06 -7.32 -1.22
C ARG A 86 -3.59 -5.96 -0.76
N GLY A 87 -4.53 -5.40 -1.51
CA GLY A 87 -5.16 -4.11 -1.19
C GLY A 87 -4.55 -2.91 -1.88
N VAL A 88 -3.41 -3.08 -2.55
CA VAL A 88 -2.75 -1.98 -3.26
C VAL A 88 -3.44 -1.78 -4.61
N ASP A 89 -4.19 -0.70 -4.73
CA ASP A 89 -4.63 -0.20 -6.02
C ASP A 89 -3.52 0.66 -6.61
N GLU A 90 -2.72 0.06 -7.49
CA GLU A 90 -1.51 0.67 -8.06
C GLU A 90 -1.83 1.95 -8.84
N GLU A 91 -2.95 2.01 -9.54
CA GLU A 91 -3.35 3.19 -10.32
C GLU A 91 -3.64 4.38 -9.40
N THR A 92 -4.44 4.16 -8.35
CA THR A 92 -4.73 5.24 -7.39
C THR A 92 -3.54 5.58 -6.52
N LEU A 93 -2.70 4.60 -6.15
CA LEU A 93 -1.44 4.82 -5.45
C LEU A 93 -0.54 5.74 -6.28
N ILE A 94 -0.27 5.38 -7.54
CA ILE A 94 0.57 6.18 -8.43
C ILE A 94 -0.05 7.57 -8.61
N ARG A 95 -1.35 7.69 -8.85
CA ARG A 95 -2.02 8.99 -9.04
C ARG A 95 -1.85 9.95 -7.86
N ASN A 96 -1.87 9.42 -6.64
CA ASN A 96 -1.73 10.21 -5.42
C ASN A 96 -0.28 10.64 -5.13
N LEU A 97 0.71 10.09 -5.84
CA LEU A 97 2.10 10.48 -5.67
C LEU A 97 2.42 11.84 -6.34
N PRO A 98 3.33 12.62 -5.72
CA PRO A 98 3.94 13.78 -6.35
C PRO A 98 4.47 13.47 -7.77
N ARG A 99 4.45 14.48 -8.65
CA ARG A 99 4.80 14.32 -10.08
C ARG A 99 6.19 13.71 -10.30
N TYR A 100 7.17 13.98 -9.43
CA TYR A 100 8.52 13.43 -9.56
C TYR A 100 8.53 11.92 -9.29
N LEU A 101 7.93 11.46 -8.17
CA LEU A 101 7.83 10.02 -7.85
C LEU A 101 7.02 9.25 -8.89
N ARG A 102 5.95 9.84 -9.43
CA ARG A 102 5.20 9.23 -10.55
C ARG A 102 6.07 9.00 -11.77
N ARG A 103 6.96 9.96 -12.08
CA ARG A 103 7.87 9.88 -13.23
C ARG A 103 8.90 8.79 -12.99
N ASP A 104 9.46 8.73 -11.80
CA ASP A 104 10.49 7.75 -11.45
C ASP A 104 9.91 6.32 -11.48
N LEU A 105 8.71 6.11 -10.94
CA LEU A 105 7.98 4.84 -11.03
C LEU A 105 7.67 4.47 -12.49
N LYS A 106 7.10 5.39 -13.28
CA LYS A 106 6.82 5.13 -14.71
C LYS A 106 8.08 4.79 -15.49
N ARG A 107 9.18 5.50 -15.23
CA ARG A 107 10.47 5.25 -15.86
C ARG A 107 11.01 3.88 -15.48
N HIS A 108 10.92 3.50 -14.20
CA HIS A 108 11.31 2.17 -13.75
C HIS A 108 10.52 1.06 -14.47
N PHE A 109 9.18 1.15 -14.46
CA PHE A 109 8.34 0.15 -15.14
C PHE A 109 8.54 0.12 -16.65
N CYS A 110 8.69 1.28 -17.30
CA CYS A 110 8.90 1.37 -18.74
C CYS A 110 10.27 0.81 -19.15
N LEU A 111 11.33 1.13 -18.42
CA LEU A 111 12.68 0.62 -18.71
C LEU A 111 12.71 -0.92 -18.62
N ASP A 112 12.01 -1.50 -17.65
CA ASP A 112 11.89 -2.96 -17.51
C ASP A 112 11.15 -3.61 -18.68
N LEU A 113 10.21 -2.90 -19.31
CA LEU A 113 9.49 -3.36 -20.51
C LEU A 113 10.33 -3.21 -21.78
N VAL A 114 11.00 -2.06 -21.95
CA VAL A 114 11.82 -1.77 -23.13
C VAL A 114 13.02 -2.72 -23.20
N LYS A 115 13.69 -2.98 -22.07
CA LYS A 115 14.84 -3.91 -22.00
C LYS A 115 14.49 -5.38 -22.23
N ARG A 116 13.22 -5.79 -22.15
CA ARG A 116 12.79 -7.16 -22.51
C ARG A 116 12.82 -7.40 -24.02
N VAL A 117 12.88 -6.35 -24.83
CA VAL A 117 12.92 -6.47 -26.27
C VAL A 117 14.41 -6.46 -26.69
N PRO A 118 14.92 -7.54 -27.32
CA PRO A 118 16.37 -7.74 -27.53
C PRO A 118 17.09 -6.60 -28.27
N MET A 119 16.37 -5.87 -29.12
CA MET A 119 16.95 -4.76 -29.88
C MET A 119 17.23 -3.50 -29.04
N PHE A 120 16.63 -3.38 -27.85
CA PHE A 120 16.80 -2.23 -26.95
C PHE A 120 17.73 -2.52 -25.76
N GLU A 121 18.26 -3.74 -25.67
CA GLU A 121 19.11 -4.16 -24.54
C GLU A 121 20.47 -3.45 -24.55
N GLU A 122 21.04 -3.20 -25.74
CA GLU A 122 22.32 -2.52 -25.91
C GLU A 122 22.20 -1.00 -26.17
N MET A 123 21.00 -0.44 -26.09
CA MET A 123 20.79 0.98 -26.35
C MET A 123 21.19 1.86 -25.16
N ASP A 124 21.72 3.05 -25.46
CA ASP A 124 22.16 4.01 -24.46
C ASP A 124 21.01 4.44 -23.52
N GLN A 125 21.34 4.55 -22.23
CA GLN A 125 20.36 4.77 -21.17
C GLN A 125 19.63 6.11 -21.32
N GLN A 126 20.29 7.15 -21.84
CA GLN A 126 19.69 8.46 -22.07
C GLN A 126 18.65 8.42 -23.19
N LEU A 127 18.87 7.56 -24.18
CA LEU A 127 17.95 7.33 -25.29
C LEU A 127 16.73 6.50 -24.85
N LEU A 128 16.95 5.47 -24.02
CA LEU A 128 15.89 4.68 -23.40
C LEU A 128 14.98 5.55 -22.51
N ASP A 129 15.56 6.46 -21.74
CA ASP A 129 14.80 7.42 -20.92
C ASP A 129 13.94 8.34 -21.78
N THR A 130 14.49 8.81 -22.89
CA THR A 130 13.78 9.68 -23.84
C THR A 130 12.60 8.94 -24.49
N MET A 131 12.77 7.65 -24.81
CA MET A 131 11.69 6.79 -25.30
C MET A 131 10.60 6.58 -24.24
N CYS A 132 10.99 6.31 -22.99
CA CYS A 132 10.06 6.14 -21.88
C CYS A 132 9.28 7.42 -21.52
N ASP A 133 9.91 8.60 -21.64
CA ASP A 133 9.22 9.88 -21.45
C ASP A 133 8.23 10.19 -22.59
N SER A 134 8.47 9.65 -23.79
CA SER A 134 7.65 9.86 -25.00
C SER A 134 6.46 8.90 -25.12
N LEU A 135 6.45 7.77 -24.39
CA LEU A 135 5.39 6.75 -24.39
C LEU A 135 4.07 7.18 -23.71
N LYS A 136 3.83 8.49 -23.54
CA LYS A 136 2.92 9.03 -22.54
C LYS A 136 1.41 8.98 -22.84
N ASP A 137 0.96 8.45 -23.98
CA ASP A 137 -0.45 8.59 -24.39
C ASP A 137 -1.19 7.26 -24.65
N SER A 138 -0.89 6.19 -23.89
CA SER A 138 -1.75 4.99 -23.89
C SER A 138 -2.54 4.85 -22.58
N PRO A 139 -3.88 4.84 -22.61
CA PRO A 139 -4.75 4.78 -21.43
C PRO A 139 -4.90 3.36 -20.83
N LEU A 140 -3.93 2.48 -21.04
CA LEU A 140 -3.97 1.08 -20.58
C LEU A 140 -2.80 0.69 -19.65
N CYS A 141 -2.12 1.67 -19.04
CA CYS A 141 -1.28 1.48 -17.85
C CYS A 141 -1.72 2.41 -16.72
#